data_AF-A0A7K3DWG1-F1
#
_entry.id   AF-A0A7K3DWG1-F1
#
_cell.length_a   1.000
_cell.length_b   1.000
_cell.length_c   1.000
_cell.angle_alpha   90.00
_cell.angle_beta   90.00
_cell.angle_gamma   90.00
#
_symmetry.space_group_name_H-M   'P 1'
#
loop_
_entity.id
_entity.type
_entity.pdbx_description
1 polymer ?
#
loop_
_entity_poly.entity_id
_entity_poly.type
_entity_poly.pdbx_seq_one_letter_code
_entity_poly.pdbx_strand_id
1 'polypeptide(L)'
;VAVQALVRNPLADPFVLGVSSGASVGAVTVTVTGGLAALGIYAVSAGAFLGALGASLLVYAASVSRGVLAPLRLVLTGVALSFGFQAVMSVIVYFAPDTEATSTVLHWTLGGLGAATWGMLPLVAAVVAVGLLVLHRHARALDVLALGDESATSLGTDPDRHRRALLVVVALVTGVSVAVSGAIAFVGLVLPHLVRMVAGAVHARVLVLAPAAGAVFLVWVDLAARTLAAPRELPLGVITALVGVPVFIVLMRRRGYGTGGR
;
A
#
# COMPACT_ATOMS: atom_id res chain seq x y z
N VAL A 1 4.54 -6.66 3.81
CA VAL A 1 5.45 -7.17 4.87
C VAL A 1 5.43 -6.28 6.11
N ALA A 2 5.92 -5.03 6.05
CA ALA A 2 6.03 -4.15 7.22
C ALA A 2 4.68 -3.90 7.91
N VAL A 3 3.61 -3.65 7.13
CA VAL A 3 2.24 -3.48 7.65
C VAL A 3 1.76 -4.73 8.39
N GLN A 4 1.97 -5.92 7.83
CA GLN A 4 1.59 -7.19 8.46
C GLN A 4 2.25 -7.38 9.83
N ALA A 5 3.53 -7.01 9.95
CA ALA A 5 4.24 -7.06 11.22
C ALA A 5 3.75 -5.98 12.19
N LEU A 6 3.52 -4.76 11.68
CA LEU A 6 3.07 -3.62 12.48
C LEU A 6 1.75 -3.90 13.21
N VAL A 7 0.79 -4.49 12.50
CA VAL A 7 -0.52 -4.84 13.06
C VAL A 7 -0.60 -6.27 13.56
N ARG A 8 0.50 -7.03 13.52
CA ARG A 8 0.58 -8.47 13.83
C ARG A 8 -0.52 -9.29 13.16
N ASN A 9 -0.83 -8.96 11.92
CA ASN A 9 -1.86 -9.62 11.15
C ASN A 9 -1.30 -9.95 9.76
N PRO A 10 -1.14 -11.25 9.41
CA PRO A 10 -0.65 -11.64 8.09
C PRO A 10 -1.57 -11.18 6.95
N LEU A 11 -2.81 -10.80 7.24
CA LEU A 11 -3.80 -10.32 6.27
C LEU A 11 -3.83 -8.81 6.11
N ALA A 12 -2.96 -8.10 6.81
CA ALA A 12 -2.93 -6.66 6.68
C ALA A 12 -2.32 -6.22 5.36
N ASP A 13 -3.08 -5.42 4.62
CA ASP A 13 -2.68 -4.78 3.38
C ASP A 13 -2.34 -3.30 3.66
N PRO A 14 -1.30 -2.72 3.04
CA PRO A 14 -1.05 -1.27 3.04
C PRO A 14 -2.29 -0.39 2.77
N PHE A 15 -3.24 -0.85 1.96
CA PHE A 15 -4.47 -0.11 1.68
C PHE A 15 -5.39 0.05 2.89
N VAL A 16 -5.26 -0.82 3.89
CA VAL A 16 -6.03 -0.73 5.15
C VAL A 16 -5.69 0.53 5.93
N LEU A 17 -4.54 1.17 5.68
CA LEU A 17 -4.13 2.42 6.34
C LEU A 17 -4.67 3.68 5.65
N GLY A 18 -5.71 3.57 4.81
CA GLY A 18 -6.35 4.71 4.15
C GLY A 18 -5.49 5.41 3.08
N VAL A 19 -4.27 4.93 2.84
CA VAL A 19 -3.28 5.52 1.92
C VAL A 19 -3.83 5.62 0.50
N SER A 20 -4.43 4.54 -0.02
CA SER A 20 -4.98 4.55 -1.37
C SER A 20 -6.22 5.41 -1.50
N SER A 21 -7.17 5.34 -0.55
CA SER A 21 -8.36 6.18 -0.61
C SER A 21 -7.99 7.67 -0.52
N GLY A 22 -7.02 8.03 0.33
CA GLY A 22 -6.47 9.38 0.40
C GLY A 22 -5.78 9.80 -0.89
N ALA A 23 -5.00 8.91 -1.50
CA ALA A 23 -4.37 9.16 -2.80
C ALA A 23 -5.41 9.44 -3.89
N SER A 24 -6.50 8.65 -3.94
CA SER A 24 -7.60 8.87 -4.87
C SER A 24 -8.25 10.23 -4.65
N VAL A 25 -8.55 10.63 -3.40
CA VAL A 25 -9.09 11.97 -3.12
C VAL A 25 -8.14 13.05 -3.63
N GLY A 26 -6.84 12.93 -3.36
CA GLY A 26 -5.83 13.89 -3.81
C GLY A 26 -5.73 14.01 -5.33
N ALA A 27 -5.70 12.87 -6.03
CA ALA A 27 -5.67 12.79 -7.49
C ALA A 27 -6.91 13.47 -8.11
N VAL A 28 -8.09 13.14 -7.59
CA VAL A 28 -9.37 13.67 -8.09
C VAL A 28 -9.50 15.16 -7.80
N THR A 29 -9.09 15.61 -6.61
CA THR A 29 -9.10 17.03 -6.25
C THR A 29 -8.26 17.85 -7.22
N VAL A 30 -7.03 17.42 -7.49
CA VAL A 30 -6.14 18.10 -8.46
C VAL A 30 -6.74 18.10 -9.86
N THR A 31 -7.32 16.96 -10.28
CA THR A 31 -7.94 16.82 -11.60
C THR A 31 -9.11 17.79 -11.79
N VAL A 32 -10.01 17.90 -10.81
CA VAL A 32 -11.22 18.73 -10.91
C VAL A 32 -10.93 20.22 -10.70
N THR A 33 -10.01 20.57 -9.80
CA THR A 33 -9.72 21.98 -9.46
C THR A 33 -8.68 22.62 -10.37
N GLY A 34 -7.92 21.83 -11.13
CA GLY A 34 -6.71 22.31 -11.81
C GLY A 34 -5.59 22.70 -10.84
N GLY A 35 -5.69 22.34 -9.56
CA GLY A 35 -4.67 22.61 -8.56
C GLY A 35 -3.33 21.99 -8.95
N LEU A 36 -2.22 22.62 -8.57
CA LEU A 36 -0.87 22.18 -8.95
C LEU A 36 -0.59 22.15 -10.47
N ALA A 37 -1.36 22.86 -11.30
CA ALA A 37 -1.16 22.91 -12.76
C ALA A 37 0.29 23.25 -13.17
N ALA A 38 1.02 24.03 -12.36
CA ALA A 38 2.43 24.34 -12.59
C ALA A 38 3.36 23.11 -12.63
N LEU A 39 2.94 21.97 -12.06
CA LEU A 39 3.66 20.71 -12.12
C LEU A 39 3.40 19.91 -13.41
N GLY A 40 2.50 20.38 -14.28
CA GLY A 40 2.17 19.75 -15.56
C GLY A 40 1.76 18.29 -15.39
N ILE A 41 2.44 17.39 -16.10
CA ILE A 41 2.16 15.94 -16.09
C ILE A 41 2.29 15.28 -14.69
N TYR A 42 2.97 15.94 -13.75
CA TYR A 42 3.17 15.44 -12.39
C TYR A 42 2.10 15.89 -11.40
N ALA A 43 1.19 16.79 -11.80
CA ALA A 43 0.21 17.40 -10.90
C ALA A 43 -0.65 16.35 -10.19
N VAL A 44 -1.21 15.39 -10.94
CA VAL A 44 -2.07 14.33 -10.39
C VAL A 44 -1.29 13.43 -9.43
N SER A 45 -0.07 13.00 -9.80
CA SER A 45 0.81 12.20 -8.93
C SER A 45 1.18 12.94 -7.64
N ALA A 46 1.46 14.24 -7.72
CA ALA A 46 1.74 15.06 -6.55
C ALA A 46 0.50 15.18 -5.64
N GLY A 47 -0.68 15.45 -6.21
CA GLY A 47 -1.95 15.45 -5.48
C GLY A 47 -2.21 14.13 -4.77
N ALA A 48 -2.01 13.02 -5.48
CA ALA A 48 -2.17 11.69 -4.93
C ALA A 48 -1.18 11.39 -3.80
N PHE A 49 0.09 11.76 -3.96
CA PHE A 49 1.09 11.60 -2.92
C PHE A 49 0.74 12.41 -1.66
N LEU A 50 0.34 13.67 -1.82
CA LEU A 50 -0.08 14.53 -0.72
C LEU A 50 -1.34 14.00 -0.02
N GLY A 51 -2.32 13.52 -0.80
CA GLY A 51 -3.53 12.89 -0.28
C GLY A 51 -3.22 11.61 0.50
N ALA A 52 -2.32 10.76 -0.01
CA ALA A 52 -1.84 9.56 0.66
C ALA A 52 -1.13 9.87 1.99
N LEU A 53 -0.26 10.88 1.99
CA LEU A 53 0.46 11.34 3.18
C LEU A 53 -0.49 11.93 4.22
N GLY A 54 -1.40 12.81 3.79
CA GLY A 54 -2.43 13.41 4.65
C GLY A 54 -3.33 12.35 5.27
N ALA A 55 -3.79 11.37 4.49
CA ALA A 55 -4.57 10.25 4.98
C ALA A 55 -3.81 9.41 6.02
N SER A 56 -2.55 9.08 5.73
CA SER A 56 -1.68 8.34 6.66
C SER A 56 -1.51 9.08 7.99
N LEU A 57 -1.32 10.41 7.94
CA LEU A 57 -1.21 11.27 9.12
C LEU A 57 -2.51 11.35 9.91
N LEU A 58 -3.65 11.45 9.24
CA LEU A 58 -4.97 11.44 9.88
C LEU A 58 -5.24 10.11 10.57
N VAL A 59 -4.93 8.99 9.91
CA VAL A 59 -5.03 7.65 10.51
C VAL A 59 -4.13 7.55 11.74
N TYR A 60 -2.88 7.98 11.64
CA TYR A 60 -1.96 8.02 12.77
C TYR A 60 -2.51 8.85 13.95
N ALA A 61 -2.90 10.10 13.69
CA ALA A 61 -3.37 11.04 14.71
C ALA A 61 -4.64 10.53 15.42
N ALA A 62 -5.58 9.95 14.67
CA ALA A 62 -6.81 9.39 15.24
C ALA A 62 -6.60 8.04 15.95
N SER A 63 -5.52 7.32 15.64
CA SER A 63 -5.21 6.02 16.24
C SER A 63 -4.40 6.13 17.53
N VAL A 64 -3.58 7.17 17.66
CA VAL A 64 -2.77 7.42 18.85
C VAL A 64 -3.64 7.86 20.02
N SER A 65 -3.44 7.26 21.18
CA SER A 65 -4.12 7.66 22.41
C SER A 65 -3.19 7.52 23.61
N ARG A 66 -3.03 8.61 24.37
CA ARG A 66 -2.07 8.70 25.49
C ARG A 66 -0.64 8.27 25.08
N GLY A 67 -0.25 8.53 23.84
CA GLY A 67 1.06 8.17 23.29
C GLY A 67 1.20 6.72 22.80
N VAL A 68 0.22 5.85 23.08
CA VAL A 68 0.27 4.43 22.71
C VAL A 68 -0.41 4.19 21.37
N LEU A 69 0.20 3.35 20.53
CA LEU A 69 -0.29 3.03 19.19
C LEU A 69 -0.76 1.57 19.13
N ALA A 70 -2.06 1.39 19.41
CA ALA A 70 -2.69 0.08 19.39
C ALA A 70 -2.96 -0.40 17.94
N PRO A 71 -2.53 -1.62 17.56
CA PRO A 71 -2.61 -2.06 16.17
C PRO A 71 -4.05 -2.29 15.69
N LEU A 72 -4.93 -2.78 16.58
CA LEU A 72 -6.36 -2.92 16.28
C LEU A 72 -7.01 -1.55 15.99
N ARG A 73 -6.72 -0.54 16.81
CA ARG A 73 -7.25 0.82 16.60
C ARG A 73 -6.76 1.39 15.27
N LEU A 74 -5.49 1.21 14.95
CA LEU A 74 -4.92 1.64 13.68
C LEU A 74 -5.68 1.06 12.48
N VAL A 75 -5.97 -0.24 12.52
CA VAL A 75 -6.74 -0.92 11.46
C VAL A 75 -8.17 -0.37 11.40
N LEU A 76 -8.88 -0.30 12.52
CA LEU A 76 -10.27 0.18 12.56
C LEU A 76 -10.39 1.64 12.11
N THR A 77 -9.49 2.50 12.57
CA THR A 77 -9.42 3.91 12.16
C THR A 77 -9.08 4.03 10.67
N GLY A 78 -8.15 3.22 10.17
CA GLY A 78 -7.81 3.16 8.75
C GLY A 78 -9.00 2.79 7.87
N VAL A 79 -9.73 1.74 8.25
CA VAL A 79 -10.95 1.32 7.55
C VAL A 79 -12.03 2.41 7.60
N ALA A 80 -12.31 2.98 8.77
CA ALA A 80 -13.31 4.05 8.91
C ALA A 80 -12.97 5.28 8.07
N LEU A 81 -11.71 5.74 8.10
CA LEU A 81 -11.26 6.86 7.29
C LEU A 81 -11.26 6.53 5.79
N SER A 82 -11.02 5.28 5.41
CA SER A 82 -11.10 4.87 4.00
C SER A 82 -12.51 5.08 3.42
N PHE A 83 -13.56 4.78 4.19
CA PHE A 83 -14.94 5.08 3.80
C PHE A 83 -15.22 6.59 3.76
N GLY A 84 -14.68 7.34 4.73
CA GLY A 84 -14.76 8.81 4.71
C GLY A 84 -14.12 9.41 3.45
N PHE A 85 -12.92 8.96 3.08
CA PHE A 85 -12.25 9.40 1.86
C PHE A 85 -13.01 8.99 0.60
N GLN A 86 -13.61 7.79 0.56
CA GLN A 86 -14.48 7.38 -0.54
C GLN A 86 -15.72 8.28 -0.66
N ALA A 87 -16.33 8.68 0.46
CA ALA A 87 -17.45 9.62 0.46
C ALA A 87 -17.02 11.00 -0.07
N VAL A 88 -15.89 11.54 0.41
CA VAL A 88 -15.32 12.81 -0.07
C VAL A 88 -15.03 12.76 -1.56
N MET A 89 -14.37 11.69 -2.02
CA MET A 89 -14.09 11.46 -3.44
C MET A 89 -15.38 11.44 -4.26
N SER A 90 -16.41 10.73 -3.79
CA SER A 90 -17.71 10.64 -4.47
C SER A 90 -18.40 12.00 -4.57
N VAL A 91 -18.33 12.83 -3.54
CA VAL A 91 -18.85 14.20 -3.55
C VAL A 91 -18.10 15.07 -4.56
N ILE A 92 -16.76 14.98 -4.61
CA ILE A 92 -15.96 15.75 -5.58
C ILE A 92 -16.35 15.37 -7.02
N VAL A 93 -16.48 14.06 -7.30
CA VAL A 93 -16.89 13.57 -8.63
C VAL A 93 -18.33 13.98 -8.96
N TYR A 94 -19.24 13.93 -7.99
CA TYR A 94 -20.65 14.30 -8.20
C TYR A 94 -20.80 15.76 -8.63
N PHE A 95 -19.98 16.66 -8.09
CA PHE A 95 -19.97 18.08 -8.46
C PHE A 95 -18.98 18.42 -9.59
N ALA A 96 -18.30 17.42 -10.17
CA ALA A 96 -17.36 17.66 -11.26
C ALA A 96 -18.13 18.06 -12.54
N PRO A 97 -17.74 19.15 -13.22
CA PRO A 97 -18.41 19.61 -14.44
C PRO A 97 -18.23 18.65 -15.63
N ASP A 98 -17.13 17.91 -15.66
CA ASP A 98 -16.64 17.22 -16.86
C ASP A 98 -16.71 15.69 -16.74
N THR A 99 -17.17 15.02 -17.80
CA THR A 99 -17.13 13.54 -17.92
C THR A 99 -15.71 12.97 -17.99
N GLU A 100 -14.72 13.76 -18.40
CA GLU A 100 -13.32 13.34 -18.41
C GLU A 100 -12.75 13.12 -17.01
N ALA A 101 -13.17 13.94 -16.03
CA ALA A 101 -12.76 13.79 -14.65
C ALA A 101 -13.15 12.40 -14.12
N THR A 102 -14.40 11.98 -14.38
CA THR A 102 -14.91 10.65 -14.02
C THR A 102 -14.09 9.51 -14.65
N SER A 103 -13.70 9.62 -15.92
CA SER A 103 -12.88 8.61 -16.58
C SER A 103 -11.46 8.52 -16.02
N THR A 104 -10.88 9.68 -15.65
CA THR A 104 -9.58 9.78 -15.00
C THR A 104 -9.62 9.16 -13.60
N VAL A 105 -10.69 9.43 -12.84
CA VAL A 105 -10.95 8.84 -11.53
C VAL A 105 -11.01 7.30 -11.63
N LEU A 106 -11.76 6.78 -12.61
CA LEU A 106 -11.89 5.34 -12.81
C LEU A 106 -10.53 4.70 -13.14
N HIS A 107 -9.73 5.32 -14.02
CA HIS A 107 -8.38 4.81 -14.29
C HIS A 107 -7.48 4.84 -13.05
N TRP A 108 -7.55 5.90 -12.24
CA TRP A 108 -6.72 6.05 -11.06
C TRP A 108 -7.05 5.03 -9.96
N THR A 109 -8.34 4.75 -9.77
CA THR A 109 -8.80 3.77 -8.78
C THR A 109 -8.49 2.33 -9.17
N LEU A 110 -8.45 2.03 -10.47
CA LEU A 110 -8.17 0.68 -10.97
C LEU A 110 -6.67 0.37 -11.08
N GLY A 111 -5.81 1.40 -11.06
CA GLY A 111 -4.35 1.27 -11.07
C GLY A 111 -3.79 0.83 -12.43
N GLY A 112 -2.64 1.38 -12.79
CA GLY A 112 -2.00 1.10 -14.07
C GLY A 112 -0.58 1.65 -14.17
N LEU A 113 0.21 1.10 -15.10
CA LEU A 113 1.55 1.58 -15.44
C LEU A 113 1.61 2.23 -16.83
N GLY A 114 0.45 2.56 -17.42
CA GLY A 114 0.37 3.20 -18.74
C GLY A 114 0.96 4.61 -18.79
N ALA A 115 0.95 5.33 -17.67
CA ALA A 115 1.49 6.69 -17.54
C ALA A 115 2.97 6.74 -17.09
N ALA A 116 3.66 5.60 -17.05
CA ALA A 116 5.04 5.54 -16.57
C ALA A 116 6.00 6.31 -17.49
N THR A 117 6.84 7.17 -16.91
CA THR A 117 7.84 7.96 -17.64
C THR A 117 9.22 7.85 -16.99
N TRP A 118 10.28 8.03 -17.79
CA TRP A 118 11.66 8.05 -17.31
C TRP A 118 11.93 9.17 -16.30
N GLY A 119 11.14 10.25 -16.30
CA GLY A 119 11.27 11.35 -15.34
C GLY A 119 10.87 10.97 -13.91
N MET A 120 9.88 10.07 -13.75
CA MET A 120 9.43 9.64 -12.42
C MET A 120 10.31 8.53 -11.83
N LEU A 121 10.94 7.72 -12.68
CA LEU A 121 11.65 6.50 -12.27
C LEU A 121 12.77 6.74 -11.24
N PRO A 122 13.68 7.73 -11.39
CA PRO A 122 14.75 7.95 -10.42
C PRO A 122 14.24 8.24 -9.00
N LEU A 123 13.18 9.06 -8.89
CA LEU A 123 12.58 9.41 -7.60
C LEU A 123 11.96 8.16 -6.95
N VAL A 124 11.15 7.42 -7.69
CA VAL A 124 10.50 6.20 -7.19
C VAL A 124 11.53 5.17 -6.78
N ALA A 125 12.53 4.91 -7.62
CA ALA A 125 13.59 3.95 -7.35
C ALA A 125 14.40 4.32 -6.10
N ALA A 126 14.75 5.61 -5.94
CA ALA A 126 15.46 6.08 -4.76
C ALA A 126 14.64 5.90 -3.48
N VAL A 127 13.36 6.31 -3.48
CA VAL A 127 12.47 6.18 -2.32
C VAL A 127 12.26 4.72 -1.96
N VAL A 128 12.00 3.85 -2.94
CA VAL A 128 11.83 2.41 -2.71
C VAL A 128 13.13 1.77 -2.20
N ALA A 129 14.28 2.09 -2.78
CA ALA A 129 15.57 1.54 -2.34
C ALA A 129 15.92 1.95 -0.90
N VAL A 130 15.74 3.24 -0.56
CA VAL A 130 15.94 3.73 0.81
C VAL A 130 14.94 3.08 1.76
N GLY A 131 13.67 2.98 1.37
CA GLY A 131 12.64 2.32 2.16
C GLY A 131 12.96 0.86 2.44
N LEU A 132 13.39 0.10 1.42
CA LEU A 132 13.81 -1.29 1.58
C LEU A 132 15.03 -1.41 2.49
N LEU A 133 16.02 -0.53 2.36
CA LEU A 133 17.20 -0.51 3.23
C LEU A 133 16.80 -0.27 4.69
N VAL A 134 15.97 0.75 4.96
CA VAL A 134 15.48 1.07 6.30
C VAL A 134 14.66 -0.08 6.88
N LEU A 135 13.75 -0.67 6.11
CA LEU A 135 12.98 -1.84 6.54
C LEU A 135 13.88 -3.03 6.85
N HIS A 136 14.91 -3.28 6.04
CA HIS A 136 15.86 -4.36 6.27
C HIS A 136 16.66 -4.15 7.57
N ARG A 137 17.05 -2.91 7.89
CA ARG A 137 17.66 -2.58 9.18
C ARG A 137 16.73 -2.84 10.37
N HIS A 138 15.42 -2.69 10.16
CA HIS A 138 14.40 -3.03 11.16
C HIS A 138 13.98 -4.51 11.18
N ALA A 139 14.57 -5.39 10.36
CA ALA A 139 14.14 -6.78 10.24
C ALA A 139 14.08 -7.52 11.59
N ARG A 140 15.11 -7.39 12.44
CA ARG A 140 15.12 -8.02 13.78
C ARG A 140 14.03 -7.46 14.69
N ALA A 141 13.82 -6.14 14.66
CA ALA A 141 12.75 -5.52 15.43
C ALA A 141 11.36 -5.99 14.97
N LEU A 142 11.18 -6.24 13.67
CA LEU A 142 9.95 -6.82 13.13
C LEU A 142 9.73 -8.26 13.61
N ASP A 143 10.79 -9.07 13.70
CA ASP A 143 10.73 -10.42 14.27
C ASP A 143 10.34 -10.36 15.76
N VAL A 144 10.91 -9.43 16.53
CA VAL A 144 10.59 -9.24 17.96
C VAL A 144 9.16 -8.72 18.15
N LEU A 145 8.71 -7.76 17.34
CA LEU A 145 7.33 -7.24 17.35
C LEU A 145 6.29 -8.33 17.07
N ALA A 146 6.66 -9.34 16.28
CA ALA A 146 5.78 -10.45 15.96
C ALA A 146 5.50 -11.37 17.17
N LEU A 147 6.36 -11.35 18.20
CA LEU A 147 6.19 -12.15 19.43
C LEU A 147 5.13 -11.57 20.37
N GLY A 148 4.85 -10.27 20.30
CA GLY A 148 3.95 -9.59 21.24
C GLY A 148 4.57 -8.31 21.81
N ASP A 149 3.74 -7.40 22.30
CA ASP A 149 4.21 -6.11 22.83
C ASP A 149 4.93 -6.32 24.17
N GLU A 150 4.44 -7.24 25.01
CA GLU A 150 5.07 -7.62 26.27
C GLU A 150 6.45 -8.26 26.04
N SER A 151 6.53 -9.29 25.19
CA SER A 151 7.78 -9.95 24.85
C SER A 151 8.80 -8.99 24.21
N ALA A 152 8.34 -8.10 23.33
CA ALA A 152 9.18 -7.08 22.72
C ALA A 152 9.75 -6.12 23.77
N THR A 153 8.93 -5.70 24.74
CA THR A 153 9.36 -4.83 25.84
C THR A 153 10.35 -5.53 26.75
N SER A 154 10.12 -6.81 27.09
CA SER A 154 11.06 -7.62 27.89
C SER A 154 12.40 -7.85 27.20
N LEU A 155 12.42 -7.87 25.87
CA LEU A 155 13.64 -7.95 25.04
C LEU A 155 14.31 -6.58 24.83
N GLY A 156 13.82 -5.52 25.49
CA GLY A 156 14.41 -4.17 25.45
C GLY A 156 14.06 -3.37 24.19
N THR A 157 13.05 -3.78 23.43
CA THR A 157 12.57 -3.04 22.25
C THR A 157 11.30 -2.27 22.59
N ASP A 158 11.26 -0.99 22.23
CA ASP A 158 10.05 -0.16 22.35
C ASP A 158 9.14 -0.40 21.14
N PRO A 159 7.98 -1.06 21.29
CA PRO A 159 7.11 -1.37 20.17
C PRO A 159 6.54 -0.12 19.50
N ASP A 160 6.16 0.89 20.28
CA ASP A 160 5.53 2.11 19.77
C ASP A 160 6.50 2.94 18.94
N ARG A 161 7.75 3.07 19.38
CA ARG A 161 8.80 3.75 18.61
C ARG A 161 9.02 3.09 17.25
N HIS A 162 9.08 1.76 17.21
CA HIS A 162 9.23 1.01 15.97
C HIS A 162 8.00 1.15 15.08
N ARG A 163 6.79 1.08 15.62
CA ARG A 163 5.55 1.28 14.86
C ARG A 163 5.51 2.67 14.22
N ARG A 164 5.88 3.73 14.94
CA ARG A 164 5.96 5.10 14.39
C ARG A 164 6.94 5.19 13.21
N ALA A 165 8.15 4.65 13.37
CA ALA A 165 9.14 4.65 12.29
C ALA A 165 8.65 3.86 11.07
N LEU A 166 8.06 2.68 11.30
CA LEU A 166 7.52 1.83 10.24
C LEU A 166 6.33 2.49 9.52
N LEU A 167 5.46 3.21 10.23
CA LEU A 167 4.36 3.96 9.61
C LEU A 167 4.89 5.02 8.64
N VAL A 168 5.91 5.79 9.03
CA VAL A 168 6.52 6.79 8.15
C VAL A 168 7.08 6.13 6.90
N VAL A 169 7.86 5.06 7.05
CA VAL A 169 8.46 4.35 5.91
C VAL A 169 7.39 3.75 5.00
N VAL A 170 6.37 3.10 5.57
CA VAL A 170 5.26 2.52 4.80
C VAL A 170 4.48 3.62 4.07
N ALA A 171 4.15 4.73 4.74
CA ALA A 171 3.41 5.83 4.14
C ALA A 171 4.18 6.45 2.96
N LEU A 172 5.49 6.64 3.11
CA LEU A 172 6.34 7.17 2.03
C LEU A 172 6.45 6.20 0.86
N VAL A 173 6.84 4.95 1.11
CA VAL A 173 7.03 3.95 0.04
C VAL A 173 5.71 3.65 -0.67
N THR A 174 4.62 3.46 0.09
CA THR A 174 3.29 3.19 -0.49
C THR A 174 2.75 4.42 -1.19
N GLY A 175 2.88 5.61 -0.60
CA GLY A 175 2.42 6.86 -1.19
C GLY A 175 3.09 7.16 -2.52
N VAL A 176 4.42 7.02 -2.61
CA VAL A 176 5.16 7.22 -3.86
C VAL A 176 4.81 6.15 -4.90
N SER A 177 4.66 4.89 -4.47
CA SER A 177 4.26 3.80 -5.38
C SER A 177 2.87 4.08 -5.96
N VAL A 178 1.89 4.37 -5.10
CA VAL A 178 0.52 4.66 -5.48
C VAL A 178 0.45 5.93 -6.34
N ALA A 179 1.21 6.98 -6.03
CA ALA A 179 1.24 8.22 -6.82
C ALA A 179 1.62 8.01 -8.30
N VAL A 180 2.38 6.96 -8.61
CA VAL A 180 2.83 6.65 -9.97
C VAL A 180 2.05 5.52 -10.62
N SER A 181 1.58 4.54 -9.83
CA SER A 181 0.89 3.35 -10.36
C SER A 181 -0.61 3.31 -10.13
N GLY A 182 -1.17 4.25 -9.36
CA GLY A 182 -2.49 4.10 -8.75
C GLY A 182 -2.52 2.95 -7.73
N ALA A 183 -3.72 2.55 -7.34
CA ALA A 183 -3.93 1.50 -6.34
C ALA A 183 -3.90 0.09 -6.96
N ILE A 184 -2.86 -0.69 -6.65
CA ILE A 184 -2.73 -2.09 -7.12
C ILE A 184 -2.90 -3.06 -5.95
N ALA A 185 -4.07 -3.69 -5.87
CA ALA A 185 -4.45 -4.63 -4.81
C ALA A 185 -3.76 -6.00 -4.90
N PHE A 186 -3.85 -6.77 -3.81
CA PHE A 186 -3.43 -8.18 -3.65
C PHE A 186 -1.93 -8.47 -3.69
N VAL A 187 -1.10 -7.66 -4.34
CA VAL A 187 0.35 -7.89 -4.40
C VAL A 187 0.96 -7.89 -2.99
N GLY A 188 0.62 -6.88 -2.19
CA GLY A 188 1.11 -6.73 -0.81
C GLY A 188 0.59 -7.80 0.17
N LEU A 189 -0.51 -8.48 -0.18
CA LEU A 189 -1.15 -9.52 0.62
C LEU A 189 -0.60 -10.91 0.27
N VAL A 190 -0.60 -11.26 -1.02
CA VAL A 190 -0.32 -12.63 -1.51
C VAL A 190 1.18 -12.93 -1.50
N LEU A 191 2.01 -12.02 -2.04
CA LEU A 191 3.42 -12.30 -2.30
C LEU A 191 4.24 -12.53 -1.02
N PRO A 192 4.09 -11.71 0.05
CA PRO A 192 4.73 -12.00 1.33
C PRO A 192 4.34 -13.36 1.89
N HIS A 193 3.10 -13.79 1.69
CA HIS A 193 2.62 -15.06 2.20
C HIS A 193 3.28 -16.24 1.46
N LEU A 194 3.28 -16.19 0.11
CA LEU A 194 3.95 -17.19 -0.71
C LEU A 194 5.44 -17.31 -0.38
N VAL A 195 6.13 -16.17 -0.21
CA VAL A 195 7.53 -16.16 0.18
C VAL A 195 7.73 -16.76 1.57
N ARG A 196 6.87 -16.45 2.55
CA ARG A 196 6.94 -17.05 3.89
C ARG A 196 6.75 -18.57 3.86
N MET A 197 5.93 -19.08 2.94
CA MET A 197 5.72 -20.53 2.78
C MET A 197 6.94 -21.26 2.24
N VAL A 198 7.70 -20.62 1.33
CA VAL A 198 8.82 -21.25 0.63
C VAL A 198 10.16 -20.98 1.34
N ALA A 199 10.39 -19.76 1.82
CA ALA A 199 11.68 -19.31 2.35
C ALA A 199 11.71 -19.09 3.88
N GLY A 200 10.59 -19.30 4.55
CA GLY A 200 10.41 -19.11 6.00
C GLY A 200 9.95 -17.71 6.42
N ALA A 201 9.63 -17.55 7.69
CA ALA A 201 8.96 -16.36 8.22
C ALA A 201 9.88 -15.21 8.68
N VAL A 202 11.20 -15.43 8.72
CA VAL A 202 12.20 -14.45 9.18
C VAL A 202 12.13 -13.17 8.34
N HIS A 203 11.87 -12.02 8.98
CA HIS A 203 11.61 -10.77 8.26
C HIS A 203 12.76 -10.33 7.36
N ALA A 204 14.02 -10.59 7.75
CA ALA A 204 15.19 -10.24 6.93
C ALA A 204 15.14 -10.88 5.54
N ARG A 205 14.72 -12.15 5.45
CA ARG A 205 14.58 -12.87 4.17
C ARG A 205 13.35 -12.40 3.41
N VAL A 206 12.21 -12.29 4.10
CA VAL A 206 10.94 -11.88 3.48
C VAL A 206 11.02 -10.46 2.90
N LEU A 207 11.74 -9.55 3.55
CA LEU A 207 11.92 -8.17 3.07
C LEU A 207 12.79 -8.06 1.81
N VAL A 208 13.55 -9.10 1.45
CA VAL A 208 14.33 -9.14 0.21
C VAL A 208 13.56 -9.91 -0.86
N LEU A 209 13.06 -11.09 -0.51
CA LEU A 209 12.43 -12.00 -1.47
C LEU A 209 11.02 -11.55 -1.88
N ALA A 210 10.21 -10.98 -0.96
CA ALA A 210 8.85 -10.57 -1.30
C ALA A 210 8.78 -9.39 -2.27
N PRO A 211 9.59 -8.32 -2.13
CA PRO A 211 9.65 -7.26 -3.15
C PRO A 211 10.14 -7.77 -4.50
N ALA A 212 11.16 -8.64 -4.53
CA ALA A 212 11.65 -9.24 -5.78
C ALA A 212 10.58 -10.10 -6.47
N ALA A 213 9.89 -10.96 -5.72
CA ALA A 213 8.79 -11.76 -6.24
C ALA A 213 7.62 -10.89 -6.71
N GLY A 214 7.30 -9.82 -5.98
CA GLY A 214 6.29 -8.84 -6.39
C GLY A 214 6.66 -8.08 -7.66
N ALA A 215 7.92 -7.70 -7.83
CA ALA A 215 8.40 -7.05 -9.05
C ALA A 215 8.28 -7.98 -10.27
N VAL A 216 8.75 -9.22 -10.17
CA VAL A 216 8.62 -10.22 -11.24
C VAL A 216 7.15 -10.48 -11.56
N PHE A 217 6.30 -10.64 -10.54
CA PHE A 217 4.86 -10.82 -10.73
C PHE A 217 4.22 -9.64 -11.44
N LEU A 218 4.53 -8.40 -11.05
CA LEU A 218 3.98 -7.21 -11.67
C LEU A 218 4.42 -7.03 -13.12
N VAL A 219 5.65 -7.40 -13.48
CA VAL A 219 6.10 -7.39 -14.89
C VAL A 219 5.25 -8.32 -15.75
N TRP A 220 4.96 -9.53 -15.26
CA TRP A 220 4.09 -10.46 -15.97
C TRP A 220 2.64 -9.98 -16.05
N VAL A 221 2.13 -9.39 -14.97
CA VAL A 221 0.78 -8.82 -14.97
C VAL A 221 0.67 -7.62 -15.91
N ASP A 222 1.67 -6.73 -15.97
CA ASP A 222 1.70 -5.61 -16.91
C ASP A 222 1.78 -6.09 -18.36
N LEU A 223 2.60 -7.11 -18.64
CA LEU A 223 2.63 -7.73 -19.97
C LEU A 223 1.28 -8.29 -20.38
N ALA A 224 0.60 -9.01 -19.48
CA ALA A 224 -0.75 -9.53 -19.73
C ALA A 224 -1.77 -8.39 -19.93
N ALA A 225 -1.68 -7.32 -19.13
CA ALA A 225 -2.53 -6.14 -19.22
C ALA A 225 -2.48 -5.47 -20.60
N ARG A 226 -1.29 -5.39 -21.20
CA ARG A 226 -1.06 -4.77 -22.50
C ARG A 226 -1.40 -5.67 -23.69
N THR A 227 -1.40 -6.99 -23.50
CA THR A 227 -1.52 -7.96 -24.60
C THR A 227 -2.90 -8.61 -24.71
N LEU A 228 -3.61 -8.83 -23.60
CA LEU A 228 -4.86 -9.60 -23.60
C LEU A 228 -6.05 -8.89 -24.27
N ALA A 229 -6.08 -7.55 -24.26
CA ALA A 229 -7.19 -6.76 -24.80
C ALA A 229 -6.75 -5.64 -25.75
N ALA A 230 -5.57 -5.78 -26.38
CA ALA A 230 -5.01 -4.80 -27.30
C ALA A 230 -6.05 -4.41 -28.39
N PRO A 231 -6.23 -3.11 -28.71
CA PRO A 231 -5.39 -1.96 -28.33
C PRO A 231 -5.75 -1.30 -26.99
N ARG A 232 -6.72 -1.83 -26.22
CA ARG A 232 -7.07 -1.29 -24.89
C ARG A 232 -6.22 -1.94 -23.81
N GLU A 233 -5.63 -1.14 -22.93
CA GLU A 233 -4.89 -1.65 -21.78
C GLU A 233 -5.87 -1.98 -20.65
N LEU A 234 -5.80 -3.20 -20.11
CA LEU A 234 -6.56 -3.56 -18.93
C LEU A 234 -5.92 -2.96 -17.68
N PRO A 235 -6.69 -2.45 -16.72
CA PRO A 235 -6.11 -1.97 -15.47
C PRO A 235 -5.46 -3.11 -14.68
N LEU A 236 -4.28 -2.86 -14.13
CA LEU A 236 -3.50 -3.87 -13.44
C LEU A 236 -4.24 -4.39 -12.20
N GLY A 237 -4.97 -3.53 -11.49
CA GLY A 237 -5.75 -3.92 -10.31
C GLY A 237 -6.83 -4.97 -10.59
N VAL A 238 -7.38 -4.98 -11.82
CA VAL A 238 -8.35 -6.00 -12.23
C VAL A 238 -7.67 -7.37 -12.35
N ILE A 239 -6.52 -7.42 -13.03
CA ILE A 239 -5.79 -8.67 -13.25
C ILE A 239 -5.22 -9.20 -11.93
N THR A 240 -4.63 -8.33 -11.10
CA THR A 240 -4.10 -8.76 -9.80
C THR A 240 -5.21 -9.24 -8.86
N ALA A 241 -6.42 -8.68 -8.91
CA ALA A 241 -7.56 -9.18 -8.15
C ALA A 241 -8.07 -10.52 -8.67
N LEU A 242 -8.21 -10.69 -10.00
CA LEU A 242 -8.65 -11.94 -10.62
C LEU A 242 -7.73 -13.12 -10.31
N VAL A 243 -6.42 -12.87 -10.21
CA VAL A 243 -5.44 -13.90 -9.81
C VAL A 243 -5.33 -14.01 -8.30
N GLY A 244 -5.29 -12.87 -7.60
CA GLY A 244 -5.03 -12.79 -6.17
C GLY A 244 -6.15 -13.40 -5.32
N VAL A 245 -7.42 -13.18 -5.68
CA VAL A 245 -8.57 -13.71 -4.93
C VAL A 245 -8.59 -15.24 -4.90
N PRO A 246 -8.55 -15.96 -6.05
CA PRO A 246 -8.51 -17.43 -6.04
C PRO A 246 -7.29 -17.99 -5.31
N VAL A 247 -6.11 -17.42 -5.55
CA VAL A 247 -4.87 -17.84 -4.87
C VAL A 247 -5.02 -17.69 -3.36
N PHE A 248 -5.51 -16.54 -2.90
CA PHE A 248 -5.72 -16.28 -1.49
C PHE A 248 -6.74 -17.26 -0.88
N ILE A 249 -7.89 -17.50 -1.51
CA ILE A 249 -8.89 -18.46 -1.04
C ILE A 249 -8.30 -19.89 -0.94
N VAL A 250 -7.53 -20.32 -1.94
CA VAL A 250 -6.88 -21.65 -1.93
C VAL A 250 -5.88 -21.75 -0.78
N LEU A 251 -5.09 -20.70 -0.54
CA LEU A 251 -4.15 -20.64 0.58
C LEU A 251 -4.89 -20.72 1.93
N MET A 252 -6.01 -20.01 2.08
CA MET A 252 -6.85 -20.07 3.28
C MET A 252 -7.44 -21.45 3.52
N ARG A 253 -7.83 -22.18 2.45
CA ARG A 253 -8.43 -23.51 2.57
C ARG A 253 -7.40 -24.60 2.88
N ARG A 254 -6.18 -24.49 2.34
CA ARG A 254 -5.13 -25.51 2.49
C ARG A 254 -4.43 -25.48 3.85
N ARG A 255 -4.56 -24.39 4.60
CA ARG A 255 -4.01 -24.27 5.95
C ARG A 255 -5.09 -23.77 6.88
N GLY A 256 -5.52 -24.60 7.84
CA GLY A 256 -6.17 -24.07 9.04
C GLY A 256 -5.27 -22.96 9.58
N TYR A 257 -5.82 -21.75 9.75
CA TYR A 257 -5.11 -20.54 10.16
C TYR A 257 -4.43 -20.74 11.53
N GLY A 258 -3.29 -21.41 11.54
CA GLY A 258 -2.33 -21.39 12.62
C GLY A 258 -1.43 -20.19 12.37
N THR A 259 -1.73 -19.09 13.04
CA THR A 259 -0.76 -18.07 13.41
C THR A 259 0.57 -18.72 13.82
N GLY A 260 1.68 -18.13 13.37
CA GLY A 260 3.04 -18.65 13.54
C GLY A 260 3.27 -19.23 14.94
N GLY A 261 3.71 -20.49 14.95
CA GLY A 261 3.91 -21.27 16.16
C GLY A 261 4.39 -22.67 15.82
N ARG A 262 5.53 -22.75 15.13
CA ARG A 262 6.50 -23.85 15.23
C ARG A 262 7.88 -23.26 15.03
#